data_AF-A0A8T7EQW0-F1
#
_entry.id   AF-A0A8T7EQW0-F1
#
_cell.length_a   1.000
_cell.length_b   1.000
_cell.length_c   1.000
_cell.angle_alpha   90.00
_cell.angle_beta   90.00
_cell.angle_gamma   90.00
#
_symmetry.space_group_name_H-M   'P 1'
#
loop_
_entity.id
_entity.type
_entity.pdbx_description
1 polymer ?
#
loop_
_entity_poly.entity_id
_entity_poly.type
_entity_poly.pdbx_seq_one_letter_code
_entity_poly.pdbx_strand_id
1 'polypeptide(L)'
;MSQGWAQIPQVIAGIEAALSEWIDGRLSETDTAFNAASTRLALAAPSRKIAALRQSTDYLLDGLVTRLASSHQLRRERLNGVTARLEAANPLALLARGYAVVTRPDGAAVRRVQDVSAGDRLSVRVQDGSFPVRVERNDGDNDDGQYRLAGF
;
A
#
# COMPACT_ATOMS: atom_id res chain seq x y z
N MET A 1 16.76 41.43 92.68
CA MET A 1 16.84 41.22 91.21
C MET A 1 16.42 39.79 90.83
N SER A 2 15.23 39.30 91.23
CA SER A 2 14.83 37.90 90.97
C SER A 2 13.37 37.68 90.52
N GLN A 3 12.60 38.73 90.19
CA GLN A 3 11.19 38.57 89.79
C GLN A 3 10.95 38.33 88.28
N GLY A 4 11.96 38.47 87.41
CA GLY A 4 11.79 38.24 85.97
C GLY A 4 11.77 36.77 85.53
N TRP A 5 12.43 35.88 86.29
CA TRP A 5 12.60 34.47 85.90
C TRP A 5 11.34 33.62 86.05
N ALA A 6 10.36 34.07 86.85
CA ALA A 6 9.11 33.35 87.09
C ALA A 6 8.13 33.38 85.90
N GLN A 7 8.36 34.25 84.90
CA GLN A 7 7.47 34.42 83.74
C GLN A 7 7.98 33.73 82.47
N ILE A 8 9.25 33.29 82.46
CA ILE A 8 9.90 32.64 81.30
C ILE A 8 9.15 31.38 80.84
N PRO A 9 8.66 30.50 81.74
CA PRO A 9 7.91 29.31 81.31
C PRO A 9 6.61 29.65 80.56
N GLN A 10 5.87 30.68 80.99
CA GLN A 10 4.66 31.12 80.29
C GLN A 10 4.98 31.70 78.91
N VAL A 11 6.07 32.46 78.77
CA VAL A 11 6.47 33.03 77.47
C VAL A 11 6.89 31.94 76.50
N ILE A 12 7.68 30.95 76.95
CA ILE A 12 8.08 29.80 76.12
C ILE A 12 6.86 28.98 75.70
N ALA A 13 5.95 28.66 76.62
CA ALA A 13 4.73 27.93 76.31
C ALA A 13 3.84 28.67 75.30
N GLY A 14 3.76 30.00 75.40
CA GLY A 14 3.03 30.83 74.44
C GLY A 14 3.66 30.82 73.03
N ILE A 15 4.99 30.84 72.95
CA ILE A 15 5.72 30.75 71.68
C ILE A 15 5.54 29.35 71.06
N GLU A 16 5.58 28.29 71.85
CA GLU A 16 5.38 26.91 71.38
C GLU A 16 3.96 26.69 70.85
N ALA A 17 2.96 27.21 71.57
CA ALA A 17 1.57 27.16 71.13
C ALA A 17 1.36 27.95 69.84
N ALA A 18 1.88 29.18 69.76
CA ALA A 18 1.78 30.02 68.57
C ALA A 18 2.53 29.44 67.36
N LEU A 19 3.69 28.82 67.59
CA LEU A 19 4.45 28.15 66.54
C LEU A 19 3.70 26.93 66.01
N SER A 20 3.10 26.13 66.90
CA SER A 20 2.33 24.95 66.51
C SER A 20 1.09 25.35 65.71
N GLU A 21 0.34 26.36 66.18
CA GLU A 21 -0.84 26.88 65.47
C GLU A 21 -0.47 27.48 64.11
N TRP A 22 0.67 28.15 64.00
CA TRP A 22 1.15 28.68 62.72
C TRP A 22 1.60 27.59 61.75
N ILE A 23 2.31 26.55 62.23
CA ILE A 23 2.71 25.40 61.42
C ILE A 23 1.48 24.65 60.92
N ASP A 24 0.52 24.36 61.79
CA ASP A 24 -0.73 23.68 61.44
C ASP A 24 -1.55 24.49 60.44
N GLY A 25 -1.65 25.81 60.66
CA GLY A 25 -2.28 26.73 59.73
C GLY A 25 -1.63 26.71 58.35
N ARG A 26 -0.29 26.77 58.29
CA ARG A 26 0.45 26.73 57.02
C ARG A 26 0.35 25.38 56.31
N LEU A 27 0.35 24.27 57.05
CA LEU A 27 0.23 22.93 56.49
C LEU A 27 -1.17 22.73 55.89
N SER A 28 -2.21 23.13 56.62
CA SER A 28 -3.60 23.10 56.15
C SER A 28 -3.84 23.96 54.91
N GLU A 29 -3.24 25.15 54.85
CA GLU A 29 -3.33 26.04 53.68
C GLU A 29 -2.65 25.42 52.44
N THR A 30 -1.50 24.76 52.62
CA THR A 30 -0.86 24.03 51.52
C THR A 30 -1.67 22.82 51.07
N ASP A 31 -2.26 22.07 52.00
CA ASP A 31 -3.06 20.88 51.69
C ASP A 31 -4.34 21.23 50.95
N THR A 32 -5.02 22.30 51.35
CA THR A 32 -6.23 22.79 50.67
C THR A 32 -5.92 23.26 49.25
N ALA A 33 -4.83 24.02 49.05
CA ALA A 33 -4.39 24.45 47.73
C ALA A 33 -4.01 23.26 46.83
N PHE A 34 -3.29 22.26 47.37
CA PHE A 34 -2.91 21.05 46.64
C PHE A 34 -4.13 20.22 46.23
N ASN A 35 -5.08 20.01 47.15
CA ASN A 35 -6.30 19.27 46.89
C ASN A 35 -7.19 19.97 45.85
N ALA A 36 -7.30 21.30 45.90
CA ALA A 36 -8.03 22.07 44.91
C ALA A 36 -7.39 21.96 43.50
N ALA A 37 -6.07 22.07 43.41
CA ALA A 37 -5.34 21.90 42.14
C ALA A 37 -5.48 20.48 41.58
N SER A 38 -5.33 19.46 42.44
CA SER A 38 -5.48 18.04 42.09
C SER A 38 -6.90 17.72 41.61
N THR A 39 -7.92 18.27 42.28
CA THR A 39 -9.32 18.10 41.89
C THR A 39 -9.59 18.76 40.53
N ARG A 40 -9.09 19.98 40.30
CA ARG A 40 -9.22 20.66 38.99
C ARG A 40 -8.53 19.86 37.87
N LEU A 41 -7.35 19.30 38.14
CA LEU A 41 -6.62 18.46 37.18
C LEU A 41 -7.38 17.16 36.89
N ALA A 42 -7.95 16.53 37.91
CA ALA A 42 -8.76 15.32 37.76
C ALA A 42 -10.04 15.59 36.93
N LEU A 43 -10.73 16.70 37.20
CA LEU A 43 -11.93 17.12 36.46
C LEU A 43 -11.61 17.51 35.02
N ALA A 44 -10.49 18.19 34.77
CA ALA A 44 -10.03 18.53 33.42
C ALA A 44 -9.58 17.30 32.62
N ALA A 45 -9.31 16.17 33.31
CA ALA A 45 -8.94 14.88 32.76
C ALA A 45 -7.95 14.93 31.56
N PRO A 46 -6.87 15.74 31.61
CA PRO A 46 -5.98 15.94 30.46
C PRO A 46 -5.31 14.62 30.03
N SER A 47 -5.01 13.72 30.97
CA SER A 47 -4.46 12.40 30.67
C SER A 47 -5.40 11.55 29.81
N ARG A 48 -6.73 11.64 30.02
CA ARG A 48 -7.71 10.92 29.19
C ARG A 48 -7.75 11.50 27.78
N LYS A 49 -7.67 12.84 27.65
CA LYS A 49 -7.61 13.51 26.35
C LYS A 49 -6.34 13.14 25.57
N ILE A 50 -5.19 13.12 26.25
CA ILE A 50 -3.91 12.71 25.64
C ILE A 50 -3.97 11.24 25.22
N ALA A 51 -4.49 10.35 26.06
CA ALA A 51 -4.64 8.93 25.73
C ALA A 51 -5.55 8.73 24.50
N ALA A 52 -6.69 9.43 24.45
CA ALA A 52 -7.60 9.37 23.31
C ALA A 52 -6.97 9.90 22.01
N LEU A 53 -6.19 10.99 22.08
CA LEU A 53 -5.46 11.53 20.92
C LEU A 53 -4.38 10.56 20.43
N ARG A 54 -3.64 9.91 21.34
CA ARG A 54 -2.66 8.88 21.00
C ARG A 54 -3.32 7.69 20.31
N GLN A 55 -4.39 7.14 20.91
CA GLN A 55 -5.14 6.04 20.33
C GLN A 55 -5.71 6.37 18.93
N SER A 56 -6.21 7.59 18.76
CA SER A 56 -6.70 8.07 17.45
C SER A 56 -5.56 8.13 16.42
N THR A 57 -4.40 8.62 16.84
CA THR A 57 -3.21 8.69 15.98
C THR A 57 -2.74 7.30 15.56
N ASP A 58 -2.68 6.35 16.51
CA ASP A 58 -2.30 4.96 16.22
C ASP A 58 -3.28 4.31 15.24
N TYR A 59 -4.59 4.50 15.44
CA TYR A 59 -5.62 3.99 14.54
C TYR A 59 -5.51 4.58 13.12
N LEU A 60 -5.25 5.89 13.01
CA LEU A 60 -5.09 6.55 11.72
C LEU A 60 -3.82 6.11 11.00
N LEU A 61 -2.71 5.93 11.73
CA LEU A 61 -1.45 5.46 11.17
C LEU A 61 -1.57 4.03 10.65
N ASP A 62 -2.17 3.12 11.42
CA ASP A 62 -2.40 1.73 11.01
C ASP A 62 -3.29 1.64 9.74
N GLY A 63 -4.38 2.41 9.74
CA GLY A 63 -5.27 2.51 8.58
C GLY A 63 -4.58 3.09 7.34
N LEU A 64 -3.70 4.07 7.50
CA LEU A 64 -2.95 4.68 6.41
C LEU A 64 -1.96 3.70 5.77
N VAL A 65 -1.20 2.96 6.60
CA VAL A 65 -0.23 1.96 6.12
C VAL A 65 -0.93 0.88 5.31
N THR A 66 -2.03 0.34 5.83
CA THR A 66 -2.80 -0.72 5.16
C THR A 66 -3.36 -0.25 3.81
N ARG A 67 -3.92 0.97 3.77
CA ARG A 67 -4.48 1.56 2.53
C ARG A 67 -3.40 1.85 1.49
N LEU A 68 -2.25 2.38 1.91
CA LEU A 68 -1.12 2.63 1.01
C LEU A 68 -0.58 1.33 0.40
N ALA A 69 -0.36 0.31 1.23
CA ALA A 69 0.10 -1.00 0.77
C ALA A 69 -0.87 -1.60 -0.27
N SER A 70 -2.17 -1.56 0.02
CA SER A 70 -3.21 -2.09 -0.87
C SER A 70 -3.29 -1.30 -2.19
N SER A 71 -3.22 0.04 -2.12
CA SER A 71 -3.23 0.90 -3.31
C SER A 71 -2.01 0.66 -4.19
N HIS A 72 -0.84 0.53 -3.58
CA HIS A 72 0.42 0.24 -4.28
C HIS A 72 0.37 -1.13 -4.96
N GLN A 73 -0.12 -2.16 -4.27
CA GLN A 73 -0.28 -3.50 -4.82
C GLN A 73 -1.20 -3.50 -6.05
N LEU A 74 -2.37 -2.87 -5.96
CA LEU A 74 -3.32 -2.81 -7.06
C LEU A 74 -2.74 -2.07 -8.28
N ARG A 75 -1.99 -0.98 -8.06
CA ARG A 75 -1.31 -0.25 -9.15
C ARG A 75 -0.25 -1.13 -9.80
N ARG A 76 0.52 -1.88 -9.01
CA ARG A 76 1.54 -2.81 -9.51
C ARG A 76 0.93 -3.93 -10.35
N GLU A 77 -0.18 -4.52 -9.91
CA GLU A 77 -0.90 -5.54 -10.69
C GLU A 77 -1.45 -4.98 -12.00
N ARG A 78 -2.01 -3.76 -11.98
CA ARG A 78 -2.46 -3.08 -13.20
C ARG A 78 -1.32 -2.82 -14.17
N LEU A 79 -0.18 -2.32 -13.69
CA LEU A 79 1.01 -2.12 -14.51
C LEU A 79 1.48 -3.43 -15.13
N ASN A 80 1.61 -4.49 -14.34
CA ASN A 80 2.00 -5.81 -14.85
C ASN A 80 1.03 -6.32 -15.92
N GLY A 81 -0.29 -6.14 -15.72
CA GLY A 81 -1.29 -6.51 -16.70
C GLY A 81 -1.19 -5.70 -18.01
N VAL A 82 -0.89 -4.40 -17.92
CA VAL A 82 -0.66 -3.55 -19.10
C VAL A 82 0.63 -3.96 -19.82
N THR A 83 1.72 -4.21 -19.09
CA THR A 83 2.98 -4.69 -19.66
C THR A 83 2.81 -6.02 -20.37
N ALA A 84 2.12 -7.00 -19.75
CA ALA A 84 1.86 -8.29 -20.37
C ALA A 84 1.02 -8.16 -21.66
N ARG A 85 0.04 -7.24 -21.68
CA ARG A 85 -0.74 -6.95 -22.90
C ARG A 85 0.12 -6.28 -23.97
N LEU A 86 1.02 -5.39 -23.59
CA LEU A 86 1.94 -4.72 -24.51
C LEU A 86 2.92 -5.73 -25.11
N GLU A 87 3.47 -6.64 -24.30
CA GLU A 87 4.34 -7.73 -24.76
C GLU A 87 3.60 -8.70 -25.68
N ALA A 88 2.37 -9.08 -25.36
CA ALA A 88 1.54 -9.92 -26.22
C ALA A 88 1.19 -9.22 -27.56
N ALA A 89 1.06 -7.90 -27.54
CA ALA A 89 0.81 -7.09 -28.73
C ALA A 89 2.10 -6.70 -29.48
N ASN A 90 3.29 -7.02 -28.95
CA ASN A 90 4.56 -6.62 -29.54
C ASN A 90 4.94 -7.59 -30.67
N PRO A 91 4.91 -7.16 -31.95
CA PRO A 91 5.25 -8.03 -33.08
C PRO A 91 6.68 -8.56 -32.98
N LEU A 92 7.61 -7.79 -32.40
CA LEU A 92 9.00 -8.20 -32.21
C LEU A 92 9.15 -9.34 -31.20
N ALA A 93 8.27 -9.40 -30.19
CA ALA A 93 8.28 -10.49 -29.21
C ALA A 93 7.80 -11.82 -29.83
N LEU A 94 6.84 -11.76 -30.77
CA LEU A 94 6.48 -12.93 -31.57
C LEU A 94 7.64 -13.36 -32.49
N LEU A 95 8.30 -12.41 -33.15
CA LEU A 95 9.44 -12.70 -34.02
C LEU A 95 10.61 -13.33 -33.24
N ALA A 96 10.90 -12.85 -32.03
CA ALA A 96 11.94 -13.41 -31.15
C ALA A 96 11.63 -14.82 -30.62
N ARG A 97 10.35 -15.22 -30.60
CA ARG A 97 9.92 -16.57 -30.24
C ARG A 97 9.97 -17.57 -31.40
N GLY A 98 10.48 -17.16 -32.56
CA GLY A 98 10.59 -18.01 -33.75
C GLY A 98 9.36 -18.02 -34.65
N TYR A 99 8.39 -17.13 -34.41
CA TYR A 99 7.29 -16.92 -35.35
C TYR A 99 7.72 -15.97 -36.47
N ALA A 100 7.19 -16.16 -37.67
CA ALA A 100 7.46 -15.27 -38.80
C ALA A 100 6.17 -14.61 -39.27
N VAL A 101 6.25 -13.36 -39.69
CA VAL A 101 5.12 -12.63 -40.29
C VAL A 101 5.27 -12.67 -41.80
N VAL A 102 4.27 -13.23 -42.48
CA VAL A 102 4.23 -13.33 -43.94
C VAL A 102 3.36 -12.23 -44.51
N THR A 103 3.92 -11.41 -45.40
CA THR A 103 3.21 -10.31 -46.07
C THR A 103 3.24 -10.47 -47.58
N ARG A 104 2.16 -10.07 -48.25
CA ARG A 104 2.08 -9.96 -49.70
C ARG A 104 2.85 -8.72 -50.22
N PRO A 105 3.02 -8.57 -51.54
CA PRO A 105 3.72 -7.42 -52.14
C PRO A 105 3.03 -6.08 -51.87
N ASP A 106 1.72 -6.09 -51.59
CA ASP A 106 0.92 -4.93 -51.20
C ASP A 106 1.10 -4.54 -49.72
N GLY A 107 1.89 -5.30 -48.95
CA GLY A 107 2.13 -5.10 -47.52
C GLY A 107 1.06 -5.73 -46.61
N ALA A 108 0.03 -6.38 -47.16
CA ALA A 108 -1.00 -7.04 -46.37
C ALA A 108 -0.47 -8.36 -45.76
N ALA A 109 -0.76 -8.60 -44.48
CA ALA A 109 -0.39 -9.84 -43.80
C ALA A 109 -1.30 -11.00 -44.26
N VAL A 110 -0.69 -12.12 -44.61
CA VAL A 110 -1.40 -13.36 -44.97
C VAL A 110 -1.93 -14.00 -43.68
N ARG A 111 -3.25 -14.20 -43.60
CA ARG A 111 -3.91 -14.76 -42.40
C ARG A 111 -4.54 -16.12 -42.64
N ARG A 112 -4.93 -16.43 -43.88
CA ARG A 112 -5.52 -17.72 -44.27
C ARG A 112 -4.75 -18.33 -45.43
N VAL A 113 -4.78 -19.65 -45.55
CA VAL A 113 -4.19 -20.36 -46.70
C VAL A 113 -4.88 -19.96 -48.01
N GLN A 114 -6.17 -19.63 -47.96
CA GLN A 114 -6.97 -19.16 -49.11
C GLN A 114 -6.54 -17.78 -49.63
N ASP A 115 -5.76 -17.04 -48.84
CA ASP A 115 -5.28 -15.69 -49.18
C ASP A 115 -4.02 -15.74 -50.08
N VAL A 116 -3.54 -16.92 -50.47
CA VAL A 116 -2.32 -17.09 -51.26
C VAL A 116 -2.53 -18.09 -52.38
N SER A 117 -2.03 -17.76 -53.57
CA SER A 117 -2.09 -18.61 -54.76
C SER A 117 -0.72 -19.17 -55.11
N ALA A 118 -0.69 -20.35 -55.74
CA ALA A 118 0.54 -20.95 -56.23
C ALA A 118 1.27 -19.99 -57.19
N GLY A 119 2.55 -19.77 -56.94
CA GLY A 119 3.40 -18.84 -57.70
C GLY A 119 3.50 -17.43 -57.12
N ASP A 120 2.69 -17.07 -56.11
CA ASP A 120 2.73 -15.77 -55.45
C ASP A 120 4.08 -15.50 -54.79
N ARG A 121 4.55 -14.24 -54.91
CA ARG A 121 5.72 -13.75 -54.18
C ARG A 121 5.27 -13.15 -52.86
N LEU A 122 5.86 -13.64 -51.77
CA LEU A 122 5.61 -13.19 -50.41
C LEU A 122 6.92 -12.69 -49.79
N SER A 123 6.81 -11.87 -48.76
CA SER A 123 7.94 -11.47 -47.92
C SER A 123 7.72 -12.05 -46.53
N VAL A 124 8.70 -12.77 -46.03
CA VAL A 124 8.69 -13.33 -44.68
C VAL A 124 9.62 -12.51 -43.82
N ARG A 125 9.08 -11.96 -42.72
CA ARG A 125 9.84 -11.21 -41.73
C ARG A 125 10.05 -12.06 -40.48
N VAL A 126 11.30 -12.16 -40.07
CA VAL A 126 11.81 -12.85 -38.87
C VAL A 126 12.49 -11.84 -37.95
N GLN A 127 12.95 -12.28 -36.78
CA GLN A 127 13.64 -11.40 -35.81
C GLN A 127 14.81 -10.63 -36.44
N ASP A 128 15.59 -11.29 -37.30
CA ASP A 128 16.86 -10.79 -37.82
C ASP A 128 16.75 -10.13 -39.20
N GLY A 129 15.53 -9.97 -39.75
CA GLY A 129 15.33 -9.33 -41.04
C GLY A 129 14.15 -9.88 -41.84
N SER A 130 14.15 -9.65 -43.14
CA SER A 130 13.11 -10.13 -44.07
C SER A 130 13.70 -10.73 -45.33
N PHE A 131 13.09 -11.80 -45.84
CA PHE A 131 13.50 -12.45 -47.07
C PHE A 131 12.30 -12.79 -47.97
N PRO A 132 12.46 -12.76 -49.30
CA PRO A 132 11.40 -13.11 -50.23
C PRO A 132 11.20 -14.63 -50.31
N VAL A 133 9.95 -15.06 -50.46
CA VAL A 133 9.55 -16.46 -50.59
C VAL A 133 8.52 -16.58 -51.71
N ARG A 134 8.44 -17.75 -52.34
CA ARG A 134 7.43 -18.04 -53.37
C ARG A 134 6.56 -19.21 -52.94
N VAL A 135 5.25 -19.08 -53.16
CA VAL A 135 4.30 -20.16 -52.85
C VAL A 135 4.46 -21.26 -53.89
N GLU A 136 4.80 -22.46 -53.45
CA GLU A 136 4.82 -23.64 -54.31
C GLU A 136 3.42 -24.25 -54.42
N ARG A 137 3.19 -24.98 -55.51
CA ARG A 137 1.92 -25.67 -55.73
C ARG A 137 1.86 -26.85 -54.76
N ASN A 138 0.83 -26.88 -53.92
CA ASN A 138 0.60 -28.03 -53.06
C ASN A 138 -0.10 -29.11 -53.90
N ASP A 139 0.65 -30.12 -54.34
CA ASP A 139 0.10 -31.25 -55.13
C ASP A 139 -0.69 -32.26 -54.25
N GLY A 140 -1.06 -31.87 -53.02
CA GLY A 140 -1.67 -32.74 -52.01
C GLY A 140 -3.15 -32.51 -51.69
N ASP A 141 -3.87 -31.66 -52.42
CA ASP A 141 -5.33 -31.48 -52.21
C ASP A 141 -6.15 -32.42 -53.11
N ASN A 142 -5.80 -33.70 -53.11
CA ASN A 142 -6.57 -34.75 -53.78
C ASN A 142 -6.75 -35.93 -52.82
N ASP A 143 -7.55 -35.72 -51.77
CA ASP A 143 -8.24 -36.80 -51.07
C ASP A 143 -9.66 -36.36 -50.66
N ASP A 144 -10.38 -35.79 -51.64
CA ASP A 144 -11.85 -35.78 -51.65
C ASP A 144 -12.29 -37.18 -52.17
N GLY A 145 -12.22 -38.18 -51.28
CA GLY A 145 -12.27 -39.59 -51.63
C GLY A 145 -13.12 -40.45 -50.70
N GLN A 146 -14.43 -40.26 -50.73
CA GLN A 146 -15.45 -41.31 -50.52
C GLN A 146 -15.20 -42.37 -49.43
N TYR A 147 -15.61 -42.12 -48.19
CA TYR A 147 -16.07 -43.21 -47.32
C TYR A 147 -17.52 -43.57 -47.70
N ARG A 148 -17.68 -44.42 -48.73
CA ARG A 148 -18.87 -45.26 -48.88
C ARG A 148 -18.89 -46.23 -47.71
N LEU A 149 -19.80 -46.05 -46.76
CA LEU A 149 -20.26 -47.14 -45.91
C LEU A 149 -21.54 -47.72 -46.53
N ALA A 150 -21.36 -48.82 -47.24
CA ALA A 150 -22.41 -49.77 -47.59
C ALA A 150 -22.09 -51.08 -46.86
N GLY A 151 -23.09 -51.65 -46.15
CA GLY A 151 -23.05 -52.95 -45.48
C GLY A 151 -22.30 -52.92 -44.14
N PHE A 152 -22.86 -53.34 -43.01
CA PHE A 152 -23.84 -54.38 -42.74
C PHE A 152 -24.75 -53.99 -41.57
#